data_AF-X1N5Q0-F1
#
_entry.id   AF-X1N5Q0-F1
#
_cell.length_a   1.000
_cell.length_b   1.000
_cell.length_c   1.000
_cell.angle_alpha   90.00
_cell.angle_beta   90.00
_cell.angle_gamma   90.00
#
_symmetry.space_group_name_H-M   'P 1'
#
loop_
_entity.id
_entity.type
_entity.pdbx_description
1 polymer ?
#
loop_
_entity_poly.entity_id
_entity_poly.type
_entity_poly.pdbx_seq_one_letter_code
_entity_poly.pdbx_strand_id
1 'polypeptide(L)'
;SDGSCIAKLDFDGTTCGAAGQVCGWARALAPVGDPNAGGWDGWIKLRGAVQSDGSPYRVYLDSSNYQSLGYSEFRGWAWGGNEGATSAEAESKAVIGWISFNCNNPETGNVCGASDYKVMTSINLNVPPSATELNVTEGNYCFAPKPPIFLKWTFDDPDPGDTQSAYQVQIDGIDTGKVPLSSETYSPNLSFNTSYSWRVKVWDNKGAESEWSAWDSFATDPRWPWPEFDYSPAEPDIGEEIQFCSIN
;
A
#
# COMPACT_ATOMS: atom_id res chain seq x y z
N SER A 1 -19.89 -24.22 2.15
CA SER A 1 -20.20 -23.10 1.24
C SER A 1 -18.96 -22.22 1.18
N ASP A 2 -18.46 -21.92 -0.01
CA ASP A 2 -17.23 -21.15 -0.24
C ASP A 2 -17.37 -19.63 0.01
N GLY A 3 -18.53 -19.20 0.51
CA GLY A 3 -18.81 -17.79 0.81
C GLY A 3 -18.94 -16.90 -0.43
N SER A 4 -19.02 -17.46 -1.64
CA SER A 4 -19.22 -16.71 -2.89
C SER A 4 -20.63 -16.11 -3.02
N CYS A 5 -21.58 -16.53 -2.18
CA CYS A 5 -22.99 -16.15 -2.25
C CYS A 5 -23.41 -14.99 -1.33
N ILE A 6 -22.49 -14.38 -0.57
CA ILE A 6 -22.81 -13.30 0.38
C ILE A 6 -22.02 -12.06 -0.01
N ALA A 7 -22.66 -10.90 0.07
CA ALA A 7 -22.01 -9.61 -0.08
C ALA A 7 -20.81 -9.46 0.86
N LYS A 8 -19.66 -9.06 0.31
CA LYS A 8 -18.42 -8.80 1.06
C LYS A 8 -17.83 -7.47 0.62
N LEU A 9 -17.47 -6.63 1.58
CA LEU A 9 -16.56 -5.50 1.37
C LEU A 9 -15.13 -6.02 1.53
N ASP A 10 -14.31 -5.81 0.51
CA ASP A 10 -12.91 -6.21 0.48
C ASP A 10 -12.02 -5.10 1.01
N PHE A 11 -11.30 -5.36 2.11
CA PHE A 11 -10.46 -4.36 2.76
C PHE A 11 -9.03 -4.35 2.23
N ASP A 12 -8.54 -5.48 1.74
CA ASP A 12 -7.13 -5.68 1.35
C ASP A 12 -6.95 -6.01 -0.13
N GLY A 13 -8.04 -6.20 -0.87
CA GLY A 13 -8.04 -6.49 -2.30
C GLY A 13 -7.93 -7.97 -2.64
N THR A 14 -7.83 -8.86 -1.66
CA THR A 14 -7.63 -10.29 -1.89
C THR A 14 -8.92 -11.04 -2.26
N THR A 15 -10.10 -10.46 -1.97
CA THR A 15 -11.39 -11.16 -2.08
C THR A 15 -12.20 -10.75 -3.30
N CYS A 16 -12.31 -9.45 -3.53
CA CYS A 16 -13.04 -8.81 -4.62
C CYS A 16 -12.09 -8.16 -5.65
N GLY A 17 -10.77 -8.30 -5.50
CA GLY A 17 -9.75 -7.97 -6.49
C GLY A 17 -9.13 -6.58 -6.34
N ALA A 18 -9.63 -5.75 -5.43
CA ALA A 18 -9.01 -4.49 -4.99
C ALA A 18 -9.66 -4.00 -3.69
N ALA A 19 -8.89 -3.29 -2.86
CA ALA A 19 -9.42 -2.70 -1.62
C ALA A 19 -10.60 -1.76 -1.92
N GLY A 20 -11.59 -1.75 -1.04
CA GLY A 20 -12.84 -1.01 -1.18
C GLY A 20 -13.86 -1.63 -2.14
N GLN A 21 -13.52 -2.67 -2.90
CA GLN A 21 -14.49 -3.30 -3.80
C GLN A 21 -15.51 -4.12 -3.01
N VAL A 22 -16.75 -4.14 -3.51
CA VAL A 22 -17.80 -5.02 -2.98
C VAL A 22 -18.11 -6.11 -4.01
N CYS A 23 -18.20 -7.36 -3.56
CA CYS A 23 -18.56 -8.49 -4.39
C CYS A 23 -19.56 -9.42 -3.69
N GLY A 24 -20.07 -10.40 -4.43
CA GLY A 24 -21.11 -11.32 -3.96
C GLY A 24 -22.52 -10.77 -4.18
N TRP A 25 -23.47 -11.33 -3.42
CA TRP A 25 -24.90 -11.10 -3.59
C TRP A 25 -25.53 -10.56 -2.30
N ALA A 26 -26.41 -9.58 -2.45
CA ALA A 26 -27.29 -9.10 -1.40
C ALA A 26 -28.71 -9.58 -1.65
N ARG A 27 -29.45 -9.91 -0.60
CA ARG A 27 -30.87 -10.25 -0.71
C ARG A 27 -31.72 -9.01 -0.55
N ALA A 28 -32.55 -8.71 -1.54
CA ALA A 28 -33.64 -7.76 -1.39
C ALA A 28 -34.80 -8.47 -0.70
N LEU A 29 -35.38 -7.86 0.32
CA LEU A 29 -36.50 -8.44 1.05
C LEU A 29 -37.77 -7.67 0.72
N ALA A 30 -38.81 -8.40 0.31
CA ALA A 30 -40.15 -7.86 0.28
C ALA A 30 -40.63 -7.56 1.72
N PRO A 31 -41.42 -6.50 1.94
CA PRO A 31 -41.99 -6.18 3.25
C PRO A 31 -42.79 -7.37 3.80
N VAL A 32 -42.49 -7.79 5.04
CA VAL A 32 -43.18 -8.90 5.70
C VAL A 32 -44.40 -8.36 6.45
N GLY A 33 -45.58 -8.91 6.18
CA GLY A 33 -46.80 -8.64 6.96
C GLY A 33 -47.71 -7.53 6.42
N ASP A 34 -47.38 -6.93 5.27
CA ASP A 34 -48.28 -6.01 4.58
C ASP A 34 -48.57 -6.51 3.15
N PRO A 35 -49.77 -7.06 2.87
CA PRO A 35 -50.14 -7.58 1.56
C PRO A 35 -50.26 -6.49 0.48
N ASN A 36 -50.22 -5.20 0.84
CA ASN A 36 -50.31 -4.07 -0.09
C ASN A 36 -48.96 -3.37 -0.32
N ALA A 37 -47.90 -3.73 0.41
CA ALA A 37 -46.64 -3.00 0.38
C ALA A 37 -45.87 -3.16 -0.95
N GLY A 38 -46.30 -4.06 -1.83
CA GLY A 38 -45.58 -4.37 -3.08
C GLY A 38 -44.13 -4.80 -2.79
N GLY A 39 -43.25 -4.70 -3.79
CA GLY A 39 -41.82 -4.95 -3.63
C GLY A 39 -41.33 -6.27 -4.23
N TRP A 40 -40.01 -6.40 -4.29
CA TRP A 40 -39.30 -7.52 -4.92
C TRP A 40 -38.54 -8.30 -3.82
N ASP A 41 -38.73 -9.62 -3.74
CA ASP A 41 -37.79 -10.52 -3.05
C ASP A 41 -36.89 -11.14 -4.12
N GLY A 42 -35.58 -11.16 -3.88
CA GLY A 42 -34.63 -11.63 -4.87
C GLY A 42 -33.19 -11.33 -4.49
N TRP A 43 -32.30 -11.60 -5.43
CA TRP A 43 -30.87 -11.40 -5.26
C TRP A 43 -30.35 -10.30 -6.16
N ILE A 44 -29.53 -9.43 -5.59
CA ILE A 44 -28.84 -8.35 -6.28
C ILE A 44 -27.36 -8.67 -6.28
N LYS A 45 -26.76 -8.76 -7.47
CA LYS A 45 -25.32 -8.93 -7.59
C LYS A 45 -24.66 -7.56 -7.44
N LEU A 46 -23.64 -7.44 -6.61
CA LEU A 46 -23.02 -6.14 -6.31
C LEU A 46 -21.88 -5.76 -7.25
N ARG A 47 -21.47 -6.69 -8.12
CA ARG A 47 -20.46 -6.46 -9.15
C ARG A 47 -20.60 -7.44 -10.31
N GLY A 48 -20.42 -6.94 -11.53
CA GLY A 48 -20.47 -7.76 -12.73
C GLY A 48 -20.41 -6.93 -14.00
N ALA A 49 -20.90 -7.52 -15.08
CA ALA A 49 -21.20 -6.83 -16.31
C ALA A 49 -22.66 -7.12 -16.66
N VAL A 50 -23.37 -6.11 -17.14
CA VAL A 50 -24.68 -6.27 -17.75
C VAL A 50 -24.52 -7.16 -18.98
N GLN A 51 -25.27 -8.24 -19.10
CA GLN A 51 -25.12 -9.21 -20.19
C GLN A 51 -25.63 -8.67 -21.53
N SER A 52 -26.58 -7.72 -21.51
CA SER A 52 -27.17 -7.18 -22.73
C SER A 52 -26.19 -6.34 -23.55
N ASP A 53 -25.29 -5.59 -22.90
CA ASP A 53 -24.35 -4.67 -23.54
C ASP A 53 -22.89 -4.82 -23.07
N GLY A 54 -22.63 -5.66 -22.07
CA GLY A 54 -21.32 -5.86 -21.46
C GLY A 54 -20.89 -4.75 -20.50
N SER A 55 -21.75 -3.77 -20.22
CA SER A 55 -21.40 -2.61 -19.39
C SER A 55 -21.07 -3.06 -17.97
N PRO A 56 -19.89 -2.72 -17.43
CA PRO A 56 -19.54 -3.10 -16.07
C PRO A 56 -20.37 -2.32 -15.05
N TYR A 57 -20.75 -3.00 -13.97
CA TYR A 57 -21.35 -2.38 -12.79
C TYR A 57 -20.63 -2.88 -11.54
N ARG A 58 -20.55 -2.01 -10.54
CA ARG A 58 -19.93 -2.33 -9.25
C ARG A 58 -20.40 -1.39 -8.17
N VAL A 59 -20.44 -1.92 -6.96
CA VAL A 59 -20.49 -1.16 -5.71
C VAL A 59 -19.08 -1.15 -5.11
N TYR A 60 -18.64 0.02 -4.65
CA TYR A 60 -17.35 0.17 -3.98
C TYR A 60 -17.43 1.24 -2.91
N LEU A 61 -16.57 1.13 -1.91
CA LEU A 61 -16.39 2.13 -0.87
C LEU A 61 -15.35 3.16 -1.33
N ASP A 62 -15.73 4.42 -1.35
CA ASP A 62 -14.83 5.56 -1.53
C ASP A 62 -14.53 6.17 -0.15
N SER A 63 -13.29 5.96 0.31
CA SER A 63 -12.76 6.52 1.56
C SER A 63 -11.91 7.77 1.36
N SER A 64 -11.82 8.32 0.15
CA SER A 64 -10.95 9.48 -0.14
C SER A 64 -11.29 10.71 0.70
N ASN A 65 -12.54 10.85 1.14
CA ASN A 65 -12.98 11.97 1.97
C ASN A 65 -12.95 11.67 3.47
N TYR A 66 -12.59 10.45 3.90
CA TYR A 66 -12.69 10.02 5.30
C TYR A 66 -11.96 10.96 6.25
N GLN A 67 -10.71 11.34 5.92
CA GLN A 67 -9.91 12.24 6.74
C GLN A 67 -10.53 13.64 6.89
N SER A 68 -11.27 14.10 5.87
CA SER A 68 -11.89 15.43 5.85
C SER A 68 -13.31 15.47 6.43
N LEU A 69 -14.08 14.38 6.31
CA LEU A 69 -15.51 14.34 6.64
C LEU A 69 -15.85 13.38 7.79
N GLY A 70 -14.94 12.48 8.18
CA GLY A 70 -15.15 11.46 9.21
C GLY A 70 -15.99 10.26 8.78
N TYR A 71 -16.31 10.15 7.48
CA TYR A 71 -17.06 9.02 6.92
C TYR A 71 -16.62 8.73 5.48
N SER A 72 -16.86 7.48 5.06
CA SER A 72 -16.69 6.99 3.69
C SER A 72 -18.05 6.78 3.05
N GLU A 73 -18.10 6.81 1.72
CA GLU A 73 -19.34 6.71 0.95
C GLU A 73 -19.29 5.48 0.03
N PHE A 74 -20.35 4.67 0.02
CA PHE A 74 -20.52 3.70 -1.07
C PHE A 74 -20.91 4.42 -2.35
N ARG A 75 -20.32 4.01 -3.46
CA ARG A 75 -20.54 4.55 -4.80
C ARG A 75 -20.82 3.45 -5.82
N GLY A 76 -21.27 3.90 -6.98
CA GLY A 76 -21.61 3.03 -8.09
C GLY A 76 -23.02 2.48 -7.95
N TRP A 77 -23.26 1.38 -8.65
CA TRP A 77 -24.59 0.82 -8.77
C TRP A 77 -24.53 -0.70 -8.90
N ALA A 78 -25.62 -1.34 -8.51
CA ALA A 78 -25.82 -2.78 -8.59
C ALA A 78 -26.99 -3.09 -9.51
N TRP A 79 -26.91 -4.24 -10.18
CA TRP A 79 -27.96 -4.73 -11.08
C TRP A 79 -28.61 -5.98 -10.48
N GLY A 80 -29.94 -5.94 -10.37
CA GLY A 80 -30.74 -7.06 -9.87
C GLY A 80 -31.41 -7.88 -10.96
N GLY A 81 -31.26 -7.51 -12.23
CA GLY A 81 -31.93 -8.18 -13.35
C GLY A 81 -31.49 -9.65 -13.47
N ASN A 82 -32.41 -10.52 -13.88
CA ASN A 82 -32.06 -11.92 -14.10
C ASN A 82 -31.42 -12.10 -15.48
N GLU A 83 -30.15 -11.76 -15.56
CA GLU A 83 -29.39 -11.97 -16.77
C GLU A 83 -28.81 -13.39 -16.75
N GLY A 84 -29.23 -14.22 -17.71
CA GLY A 84 -28.89 -15.64 -17.81
C GLY A 84 -30.02 -16.59 -17.42
N ALA A 85 -31.23 -16.08 -17.22
CA ALA A 85 -32.42 -16.89 -17.03
C ALA A 85 -32.64 -17.81 -18.24
N THR A 86 -32.55 -19.11 -18.05
CA THR A 86 -32.95 -20.09 -19.06
C THR A 86 -34.37 -20.61 -18.83
N SER A 87 -35.05 -20.10 -17.80
CA SER A 87 -36.40 -20.52 -17.40
C SER A 87 -37.16 -19.40 -16.69
N ALA A 88 -38.49 -19.43 -16.80
CA ALA A 88 -39.38 -18.47 -16.15
C ALA A 88 -39.24 -18.46 -14.61
N GLU A 89 -38.89 -19.59 -13.99
CA GLU A 89 -38.64 -19.67 -12.54
C GLU A 89 -37.34 -18.94 -12.14
N ALA A 90 -36.35 -18.93 -13.02
CA ALA A 90 -35.17 -18.11 -12.82
C ALA A 90 -35.57 -16.63 -12.94
N GLU A 91 -36.29 -16.23 -13.99
CA GLU A 91 -36.73 -14.84 -14.22
C GLU A 91 -37.49 -14.26 -13.02
N SER A 92 -38.29 -15.07 -12.32
CA SER A 92 -39.06 -14.65 -11.14
C SER A 92 -38.25 -14.41 -9.85
N LYS A 93 -36.94 -14.68 -9.83
CA LYS A 93 -36.07 -14.52 -8.64
C LYS A 93 -35.18 -13.26 -8.68
N ALA A 94 -35.28 -12.47 -9.75
CA ALA A 94 -34.54 -11.23 -9.89
C ALA A 94 -35.28 -10.02 -9.32
N VAL A 95 -34.49 -9.02 -8.94
CA VAL A 95 -34.99 -7.67 -8.65
C VAL A 95 -34.93 -6.88 -9.95
N ILE A 96 -36.08 -6.49 -10.52
CA ILE A 96 -36.06 -5.73 -11.78
C ILE A 96 -35.50 -4.32 -11.54
N GLY A 97 -34.31 -4.07 -12.09
CA GLY A 97 -33.71 -2.73 -12.17
C GLY A 97 -32.31 -2.61 -11.57
N TRP A 98 -31.85 -1.36 -11.52
CA TRP A 98 -30.59 -0.98 -10.88
C TRP A 98 -30.86 -0.27 -9.55
N ILE A 99 -29.90 -0.37 -8.64
CA ILE A 99 -29.86 0.38 -7.39
C ILE A 99 -28.57 1.18 -7.35
N SER A 100 -28.67 2.48 -7.09
CA SER A 100 -27.52 3.38 -6.91
C SER A 100 -27.27 3.65 -5.43
N PHE A 101 -25.99 3.79 -5.07
CA PHE A 101 -25.56 3.99 -3.68
C PHE A 101 -25.17 5.45 -3.37
N ASN A 102 -25.08 6.30 -4.40
CA ASN A 102 -24.65 7.69 -4.25
C ASN A 102 -25.25 8.59 -5.34
N CYS A 103 -25.51 9.86 -5.04
CA CYS A 103 -25.89 10.87 -6.04
C CYS A 103 -24.80 11.13 -7.11
N ASN A 104 -23.56 10.70 -6.87
CA ASN A 104 -22.45 10.82 -7.81
C ASN A 104 -21.86 9.44 -8.15
N ASN A 105 -22.23 8.91 -9.32
CA ASN A 105 -21.70 7.65 -9.83
C ASN A 105 -20.93 7.85 -11.14
N PRO A 106 -19.79 7.15 -11.33
CA PRO A 106 -19.02 7.22 -12.56
C PRO A 106 -19.81 6.84 -13.81
N GLU A 107 -20.69 5.86 -13.71
CA GLU A 107 -21.36 5.24 -14.86
C GLU A 107 -22.75 5.83 -15.16
N THR A 108 -23.44 6.41 -14.17
CA THR A 108 -24.79 7.00 -14.33
C THR A 108 -24.82 8.52 -14.26
N GLY A 109 -23.67 9.16 -13.94
CA GLY A 109 -23.52 10.61 -13.86
C GLY A 109 -23.63 11.18 -12.44
N ASN A 110 -23.40 12.49 -12.35
CA ASN A 110 -23.46 13.25 -11.11
C ASN A 110 -24.77 14.04 -11.04
N VAL A 111 -25.69 13.60 -10.18
CA VAL A 111 -26.97 14.27 -9.88
C VAL A 111 -26.97 14.96 -8.52
N CYS A 112 -25.79 15.14 -7.89
CA CYS A 112 -25.69 15.71 -6.55
C CYS A 112 -26.16 17.18 -6.45
N GLY A 113 -26.35 17.86 -7.58
CA GLY A 113 -26.98 19.19 -7.61
C GLY A 113 -28.49 19.18 -7.38
N ALA A 114 -29.15 18.02 -7.54
CA ALA A 114 -30.60 17.86 -7.41
C ALA A 114 -31.00 16.96 -6.22
N SER A 115 -30.10 16.11 -5.72
CA SER A 115 -30.33 15.25 -4.56
C SER A 115 -29.01 14.98 -3.82
N ASP A 116 -29.06 14.71 -2.53
CA ASP A 116 -27.89 14.46 -1.68
C ASP A 116 -27.84 13.02 -1.13
N TYR A 117 -28.59 12.09 -1.72
CA TYR A 117 -28.63 10.71 -1.24
C TYR A 117 -27.25 10.04 -1.32
N LYS A 118 -26.83 9.45 -0.20
CA LYS A 118 -25.53 8.79 -0.02
C LYS A 118 -25.66 7.67 0.99
N VAL A 119 -25.08 6.51 0.70
CA VAL A 119 -24.90 5.45 1.69
C VAL A 119 -23.52 5.63 2.33
N MET A 120 -23.50 5.90 3.64
CA MET A 120 -22.29 6.27 4.38
C MET A 120 -21.91 5.19 5.40
N THR A 121 -20.63 5.16 5.76
CA THR A 121 -20.09 4.30 6.82
C THR A 121 -18.90 4.98 7.50
N SER A 122 -18.61 4.59 8.73
CA SER A 122 -17.43 5.03 9.48
C SER A 122 -16.18 4.21 9.16
N ILE A 123 -16.25 3.29 8.18
CA ILE A 123 -15.11 2.48 7.74
C ILE A 123 -14.09 3.38 7.02
N ASN A 124 -12.84 3.33 7.45
CA ASN A 124 -11.70 3.85 6.69
C ASN A 124 -10.93 2.69 6.06
N LEU A 125 -10.57 2.80 4.79
CA LEU A 125 -9.68 1.83 4.14
C LEU A 125 -8.24 2.24 4.42
N ASN A 126 -7.38 1.24 4.54
CA ASN A 126 -5.96 1.50 4.74
C ASN A 126 -5.35 2.09 3.47
N VAL A 127 -4.66 3.22 3.61
CA VAL A 127 -3.91 3.90 2.57
C VAL A 127 -2.45 3.47 2.70
N PRO A 128 -1.78 3.09 1.60
CA PRO A 128 -0.38 2.70 1.68
C PRO A 128 0.53 3.83 2.17
N PRO A 129 1.61 3.50 2.89
CA PRO A 129 2.61 4.47 3.32
C PRO A 129 3.45 5.00 2.16
N SER A 130 4.37 5.90 2.47
CA SER A 130 5.44 6.36 1.59
C SER A 130 6.78 6.42 2.32
N ALA A 131 7.86 6.33 1.55
CA ALA A 131 9.22 6.55 2.01
C ALA A 131 9.81 7.76 1.29
N THR A 132 10.11 8.81 2.05
CA THR A 132 10.57 10.11 1.51
C THR A 132 11.87 10.55 2.18
N GLU A 133 12.36 11.74 1.82
CA GLU A 133 13.51 12.38 2.46
C GLU A 133 14.74 11.47 2.56
N LEU A 134 15.05 10.78 1.46
CA LEU A 134 16.20 9.88 1.41
C LEU A 134 17.48 10.62 1.77
N ASN A 135 18.29 9.99 2.62
CA ASN A 135 19.51 10.56 3.14
C ASN A 135 20.57 9.47 3.30
N VAL A 136 21.79 9.78 2.86
CA VAL A 136 22.96 8.93 3.09
C VAL A 136 23.88 9.61 4.07
N THR A 137 24.16 8.93 5.18
CA THR A 137 25.16 9.37 6.15
C THR A 137 26.30 8.38 6.23
N GLU A 138 27.50 8.90 6.43
CA GLU A 138 28.72 8.11 6.49
C GLU A 138 29.34 8.18 7.88
N GLY A 139 29.85 7.05 8.34
CA GLY A 139 30.68 6.96 9.54
C GLY A 139 32.15 7.23 9.25
N ASN A 140 33.00 6.93 10.23
CA ASN A 140 34.44 7.08 10.08
C ASN A 140 35.04 5.93 9.26
N TYR A 141 35.69 6.24 8.14
CA TYR A 141 36.38 5.26 7.30
C TYR A 141 37.71 4.76 7.91
N CYS A 142 38.29 5.47 8.89
CA CYS A 142 39.48 5.02 9.61
C CYS A 142 39.17 3.69 10.31
N PHE A 143 39.99 2.68 10.05
CA PHE A 143 39.84 1.33 10.62
C PHE A 143 38.59 0.55 10.18
N ALA A 144 37.77 1.09 9.27
CA ALA A 144 36.57 0.43 8.80
C ALA A 144 36.90 -0.71 7.81
N PRO A 145 36.46 -1.95 8.06
CA PRO A 145 36.70 -3.06 7.13
C PRO A 145 35.84 -2.96 5.84
N LYS A 146 34.81 -2.11 5.87
CA LYS A 146 33.87 -1.81 4.77
C LYS A 146 33.42 -0.35 4.87
N PRO A 147 32.93 0.28 3.79
CA PRO A 147 32.37 1.63 3.85
C PRO A 147 31.28 1.72 4.93
N PRO A 148 31.40 2.62 5.93
CA PRO A 148 30.43 2.77 7.02
C PRO A 148 29.23 3.61 6.57
N ILE A 149 28.47 3.10 5.59
CA ILE A 149 27.31 3.79 5.02
C ILE A 149 26.03 3.45 5.78
N PHE A 150 25.20 4.47 6.01
CA PHE A 150 23.85 4.35 6.57
C PHE A 150 22.86 5.08 5.65
N LEU A 151 22.01 4.30 5.00
CA LEU A 151 20.89 4.77 4.19
C LEU A 151 19.71 5.01 5.11
N LYS A 152 19.09 6.20 5.03
CA LYS A 152 17.99 6.63 5.88
C LYS A 152 16.86 7.17 5.01
N TRP A 153 15.65 6.98 5.48
CA TRP A 153 14.44 7.53 4.90
C TRP A 153 13.51 8.01 6.01
N THR A 154 12.47 8.74 5.64
CA THR A 154 11.36 9.11 6.54
C THR A 154 10.15 8.29 6.14
N PHE A 155 9.55 7.56 7.10
CA PHE A 155 8.25 6.91 6.93
C PHE A 155 7.11 7.93 7.12
N ASP A 156 6.21 8.00 6.15
CA ASP A 156 5.01 8.84 6.22
C ASP A 156 3.78 8.04 5.78
N ASP A 157 2.72 8.07 6.59
CA ASP A 157 1.48 7.36 6.33
C ASP A 157 0.28 8.28 6.53
N PRO A 158 -0.63 8.40 5.53
CA PRO A 158 -1.84 9.20 5.66
C PRO A 158 -2.80 8.71 6.76
N ASP A 159 -2.73 7.45 7.19
CA ASP A 159 -3.57 6.89 8.24
C ASP A 159 -3.00 7.15 9.65
N PRO A 160 -3.70 7.93 10.50
CA PRO A 160 -3.19 8.29 11.82
C PRO A 160 -2.93 7.08 12.71
N GLY A 161 -1.71 6.98 13.22
CA GLY A 161 -1.29 5.91 14.13
C GLY A 161 -0.66 4.70 13.43
N ASP A 162 -0.57 4.70 12.11
CA ASP A 162 0.16 3.68 11.37
C ASP A 162 1.68 3.88 11.51
N THR A 163 2.40 2.77 11.48
CA THR A 163 3.84 2.71 11.72
C THR A 163 4.50 1.75 10.75
N GLN A 164 5.76 2.00 10.40
CA GLN A 164 6.51 1.05 9.57
C GLN A 164 6.60 -0.33 10.22
N SER A 165 6.32 -1.39 9.46
CA SER A 165 6.50 -2.79 9.88
C SER A 165 7.61 -3.52 9.12
N ALA A 166 7.93 -3.05 7.91
CA ALA A 166 8.96 -3.64 7.06
C ALA A 166 9.51 -2.63 6.06
N TYR A 167 10.67 -2.94 5.48
CA TYR A 167 11.27 -2.23 4.36
C TYR A 167 11.90 -3.18 3.34
N GLN A 168 12.13 -2.70 2.14
CA GLN A 168 12.93 -3.37 1.12
C GLN A 168 13.80 -2.32 0.44
N VAL A 169 15.10 -2.55 0.43
CA VAL A 169 16.09 -1.63 -0.14
C VAL A 169 16.72 -2.28 -1.36
N GLN A 170 16.83 -1.52 -2.45
CA GLN A 170 17.59 -1.87 -3.64
C GLN A 170 18.78 -0.94 -3.78
N ILE A 171 19.97 -1.50 -4.04
CA ILE A 171 21.23 -0.77 -4.24
C ILE A 171 21.97 -1.48 -5.36
N ASP A 172 22.13 -0.87 -6.54
CA ASP A 172 22.81 -1.41 -7.74
C ASP A 172 23.25 -2.90 -7.68
N GLY A 173 22.30 -3.81 -7.97
CA GLY A 173 22.52 -5.26 -8.00
C GLY A 173 22.31 -6.01 -6.67
N ILE A 174 22.06 -5.29 -5.58
CA ILE A 174 21.65 -5.81 -4.26
C ILE A 174 20.17 -5.54 -4.07
N ASP A 175 19.42 -6.55 -3.63
CA ASP A 175 18.04 -6.44 -3.19
C ASP A 175 17.88 -7.19 -1.87
N THR A 176 17.42 -6.50 -0.83
CA THR A 176 17.24 -7.11 0.50
C THR A 176 16.06 -8.07 0.56
N GLY A 177 15.13 -8.00 -0.39
CA GLY A 177 13.77 -8.49 -0.20
C GLY A 177 13.05 -7.77 0.94
N LYS A 178 11.85 -8.23 1.29
CA LYS A 178 11.08 -7.67 2.42
C LYS A 178 11.75 -8.03 3.75
N VAL A 179 12.30 -7.02 4.43
CA VAL A 179 12.92 -7.12 5.75
C VAL A 179 11.88 -6.71 6.80
N PRO A 180 11.45 -7.61 7.70
CA PRO A 180 10.37 -7.34 8.67
C PRO A 180 10.90 -6.57 9.89
N LEU A 181 11.34 -5.33 9.66
CA LEU A 181 11.83 -4.42 10.69
C LEU A 181 11.19 -3.03 10.52
N SER A 182 10.88 -2.39 11.64
CA SER A 182 10.33 -1.02 11.71
C SER A 182 11.39 0.09 11.67
N SER A 183 12.64 -0.25 11.37
CA SER A 183 13.74 0.71 11.34
C SER A 183 13.73 1.51 10.05
N GLU A 184 13.92 2.82 10.15
CA GLU A 184 14.04 3.74 9.01
C GLU A 184 15.50 3.96 8.57
N THR A 185 16.35 2.97 8.85
CA THR A 185 17.77 2.97 8.46
C THR A 185 18.26 1.59 8.06
N TYR A 186 19.16 1.55 7.09
CA TYR A 186 19.81 0.33 6.61
C TYR A 186 21.30 0.57 6.34
N SER A 187 22.15 -0.35 6.80
CA SER A 187 23.60 -0.30 6.56
C SER A 187 24.03 -1.45 5.64
N PRO A 188 24.30 -1.16 4.35
CA PRO A 188 24.69 -2.17 3.38
C PRO A 188 26.16 -2.60 3.51
N ASN A 189 26.49 -3.75 2.91
CA ASN A 189 27.88 -4.17 2.69
C ASN A 189 28.30 -3.77 1.27
N LEU A 190 29.15 -2.75 1.16
CA LEU A 190 29.54 -2.16 -0.12
C LEU A 190 31.05 -2.24 -0.35
N SER A 191 31.47 -1.95 -1.58
CA SER A 191 32.88 -1.78 -1.94
C SER A 191 33.29 -0.31 -1.81
N PHE A 192 34.56 -0.08 -1.48
CA PHE A 192 35.15 1.27 -1.46
C PHE A 192 35.27 1.85 -2.88
N ASN A 193 35.41 3.17 -2.99
CA ASN A 193 35.63 3.89 -4.24
C ASN A 193 34.62 3.53 -5.36
N THR A 194 33.36 3.35 -5.00
CA THR A 194 32.31 2.89 -5.94
C THR A 194 31.07 3.76 -5.79
N SER A 195 30.48 4.17 -6.91
CA SER A 195 29.20 4.88 -6.95
C SER A 195 28.05 3.89 -6.93
N TYR A 196 27.02 4.22 -6.17
CA TYR A 196 25.81 3.42 -6.01
C TYR A 196 24.57 4.29 -6.15
N SER A 197 23.55 3.74 -6.79
CA SER A 197 22.17 4.23 -6.75
C SER A 197 21.33 3.33 -5.88
N TRP A 198 20.41 3.92 -5.12
CA TRP A 198 19.55 3.18 -4.21
C TRP A 198 18.13 3.74 -4.18
N ARG A 199 17.20 2.90 -3.74
CA ARG A 199 15.82 3.25 -3.45
C ARG A 199 15.25 2.32 -2.38
N VAL A 200 14.14 2.72 -1.78
CA VAL A 200 13.48 1.97 -0.72
C VAL A 200 11.97 1.97 -0.93
N LYS A 201 11.31 0.91 -0.52
CA LYS A 201 9.86 0.88 -0.26
C LYS A 201 9.61 0.29 1.12
N VAL A 202 8.47 0.62 1.69
CA VAL A 202 8.11 0.33 3.07
C VAL A 202 6.73 -0.30 3.15
N TRP A 203 6.45 -0.97 4.26
CA TRP A 203 5.11 -1.44 4.60
C TRP A 203 4.70 -0.88 5.94
N ASP A 204 3.42 -0.58 6.10
CA ASP A 204 2.82 -0.22 7.39
C ASP A 204 2.53 -1.46 8.24
N ASN A 205 2.03 -1.26 9.44
CA ASN A 205 1.67 -2.29 10.41
C ASN A 205 0.36 -3.04 10.10
N LYS A 206 -0.39 -2.65 9.07
CA LYS A 206 -1.54 -3.39 8.53
C LYS A 206 -1.19 -4.17 7.27
N GLY A 207 0.02 -4.00 6.75
CA GLY A 207 0.60 -4.73 5.63
C GLY A 207 0.41 -4.07 4.27
N ALA A 208 -0.04 -2.81 4.17
CA ALA A 208 -0.07 -2.13 2.88
C ALA A 208 1.35 -1.74 2.46
N GLU A 209 1.59 -1.78 1.15
CA GLU A 209 2.90 -1.62 0.52
C GLU A 209 3.00 -0.26 -0.15
N SER A 210 4.06 0.49 0.15
CA SER A 210 4.34 1.75 -0.55
C SER A 210 4.79 1.50 -1.99
N GLU A 211 4.60 2.52 -2.83
CA GLU A 211 5.41 2.64 -4.03
C GLU A 211 6.90 2.76 -3.69
N TRP A 212 7.76 2.46 -4.66
CA TRP A 212 9.19 2.74 -4.51
C TRP A 212 9.45 4.24 -4.41
N SER A 213 10.37 4.62 -3.52
CA SER A 213 10.94 5.96 -3.50
C SER A 213 11.57 6.31 -4.85
N ALA A 214 11.80 7.60 -5.08
CA ALA A 214 12.72 8.03 -6.12
C ALA A 214 14.11 7.40 -5.88
N TRP A 215 14.88 7.25 -6.96
CA TRP A 215 16.29 6.87 -6.85
C TRP A 215 17.10 8.02 -6.24
N ASP A 216 17.98 7.68 -5.32
CA ASP A 216 19.04 8.55 -4.81
C ASP A 216 20.41 7.90 -5.05
N SER A 217 21.49 8.66 -4.97
CA SER A 217 22.83 8.17 -5.30
C SER A 217 23.90 8.72 -4.37
N PHE A 218 24.91 7.90 -4.11
CA PHE A 218 26.07 8.27 -3.31
C PHE A 218 27.32 7.56 -3.85
N ALA A 219 28.50 7.93 -3.36
CA ALA A 219 29.74 7.26 -3.67
C ALA A 219 30.46 6.93 -2.36
N THR A 220 31.04 5.75 -2.29
CA THR A 220 31.90 5.38 -1.16
C THR A 220 33.28 5.97 -1.36
N ASP A 221 33.89 6.47 -0.28
CA ASP A 221 35.25 6.96 -0.33
C ASP A 221 36.24 5.82 -0.63
N PRO A 222 37.41 6.15 -1.22
CA PRO A 222 38.48 5.19 -1.36
C PRO A 222 38.99 4.74 0.02
N ARG A 223 39.47 3.50 0.07
CA ARG A 223 40.17 3.03 1.26
C ARG A 223 41.53 3.72 1.31
N TRP A 224 41.70 4.60 2.29
CA TRP A 224 43.00 5.18 2.60
C TRP A 224 44.00 4.04 2.91
N PRO A 225 45.25 4.11 2.42
CA PRO A 225 46.26 3.15 2.79
C PRO A 225 46.40 3.12 4.31
N TRP A 226 46.53 1.94 4.90
CA TRP A 226 46.94 1.87 6.29
C TRP A 226 48.32 2.49 6.40
N PRO A 227 48.53 3.45 7.32
CA PRO A 227 49.88 3.82 7.71
C PRO A 227 50.47 2.63 8.49
N GLU A 228 50.95 1.64 7.75
CA GLU A 228 51.77 0.56 8.28
C GLU A 228 53.19 1.06 8.42
N PHE A 229 53.44 1.78 9.52
CA PHE A 229 54.79 2.07 9.96
C PHE A 229 54.98 1.58 11.39
N ASP A 230 56.11 0.93 11.62
CA ASP A 230 56.64 0.73 12.96
C ASP A 230 57.44 1.97 13.36
N TYR A 231 57.57 2.20 14.66
CA TYR A 231 58.44 3.24 15.18
C TYR A 231 59.32 2.68 16.30
N SER A 232 60.55 3.17 16.37
CA SER A 232 61.53 2.77 17.38
C SER A 232 62.31 3.99 17.87
N PRO A 233 62.59 4.09 19.18
CA PRO A 233 62.13 3.19 20.24
C PRO A 233 60.63 3.38 20.55
N ALA A 234 59.98 2.34 21.08
CA ALA A 234 58.55 2.38 21.44
C ALA A 234 58.26 3.33 22.63
N GLU A 235 59.28 3.59 23.45
CA GLU A 235 59.25 4.47 24.62
C GLU A 235 60.45 5.44 24.56
N PRO A 236 60.38 6.51 23.75
CA PRO A 236 61.47 7.46 23.57
C PRO A 236 61.61 8.41 24.76
N ASP A 237 62.85 8.73 25.12
CA ASP A 237 63.16 9.76 26.11
C ASP A 237 62.96 11.18 25.54
N ILE A 238 62.83 12.17 26.42
CA ILE A 238 62.71 13.58 26.02
C ILE A 238 64.00 14.00 25.28
N GLY A 239 63.86 14.22 23.96
CA GLY A 239 64.96 14.60 23.08
C GLY A 239 65.56 13.45 22.26
N GLU A 240 65.02 12.23 22.37
CA GLU A 240 65.44 11.08 21.58
C GLU A 240 64.80 11.11 20.18
N GLU A 241 65.60 10.77 19.16
CA GLU A 241 65.11 10.69 17.78
C GLU A 241 64.28 9.42 17.61
N ILE A 242 63.05 9.58 17.10
CA ILE A 242 62.18 8.45 16.74
C ILE A 242 62.39 8.13 15.26
N GLN A 243 62.72 6.87 14.98
CA GLN A 243 62.75 6.35 13.62
C GLN A 243 61.42 5.70 13.26
N PHE A 244 60.83 6.13 12.14
CA PHE A 244 59.70 5.47 11.51
C PHE A 244 60.19 4.52 10.41
N CYS A 245 59.75 3.27 10.44
CA CYS A 245 60.07 2.23 9.47
C CYS A 245 58.79 1.78 8.78
N SER A 246 58.78 1.71 7.44
CA SER A 246 57.67 1.06 6.73
C SER A 246 57.65 -0.43 7.06
N ILE A 247 56.47 -0.96 7.36
CA ILE A 247 56.28 -2.41 7.45
C ILE A 247 56.03 -2.89 6.01
N ASN A 248 56.81 -3.88 5.54
CA ASN A 248 56.65 -4.49 4.21
C ASN A 248 55.78 -5.76 4.28
#